data_AF-A0A562MG58-F1
#
_entry.id   AF-A0A562MG58-F1
#
_cell.length_a   1.000
_cell.length_b   1.000
_cell.length_c   1.000
_cell.angle_alpha   90.00
_cell.angle_beta   90.00
_cell.angle_gamma   90.00
#
_symmetry.space_group_name_H-M   'P 1'
#
loop_
_entity.id
_entity.type
_entity.pdbx_description
1 polymer ?
#
loop_
_entity_poly.entity_id
_entity_poly.type
_entity_poly.pdbx_seq_one_letter_code
_entity_poly.pdbx_strand_id
1 'polypeptide(L)'
;MENSSEGKFREKAKEFRLHFNLSEEDIDQLIKEKGLVYSKVESGKRTITLELAESYPLVVYGIDYCVFKKDETTFPEYEKLPESTKILLESKENSSNKVGSKGTKNKASYVVIVIKDFKVGHQFIKSEIISVLPSPLNLEKSIDWNKGLLKGLVKNTNTSKHWVDEKGKKRRETSYEIIREVDSGLLEKAKKSIEPKALKEFEEKLKDSNGKKA
;
A
#
# COMPACT_ATOMS: atom_id res chain seq x y z
N MET A 1 13.09 22.37 -31.85
CA MET A 1 12.97 21.08 -31.15
C MET A 1 11.95 20.26 -31.92
N GLU A 2 12.37 19.12 -32.47
CA GLU A 2 11.57 18.34 -33.42
C GLU A 2 10.25 17.84 -32.80
N ASN A 3 9.14 18.37 -33.30
CA ASN A 3 7.78 17.88 -33.08
C ASN A 3 7.59 16.53 -33.81
N SER A 4 8.29 15.48 -33.38
CA SER A 4 8.02 14.14 -33.86
C SER A 4 6.66 13.67 -33.33
N SER A 5 5.85 13.02 -34.17
CA SER A 5 4.57 12.42 -33.80
C SER A 5 4.70 11.49 -32.59
N GLU A 6 5.85 10.83 -32.44
CA GLU A 6 6.18 10.03 -31.28
C GLU A 6 6.31 10.84 -29.99
N GLY A 7 6.89 12.04 -30.06
CA GLY A 7 7.04 12.91 -28.89
C GLY A 7 5.68 13.32 -28.33
N LYS A 8 4.76 13.75 -29.20
CA LYS A 8 3.38 14.09 -28.84
C LYS A 8 2.64 12.91 -28.24
N PHE A 9 2.80 11.70 -28.79
CA PHE A 9 2.21 10.50 -28.23
C PHE A 9 2.72 10.22 -26.82
N ARG A 10 4.04 10.31 -26.58
CA ARG A 10 4.64 10.04 -25.26
C ARG A 10 4.14 11.01 -24.19
N GLU A 11 4.12 12.30 -24.50
CA GLU A 11 3.65 13.33 -23.57
C GLU A 11 2.18 13.09 -23.21
N LYS A 12 1.33 12.87 -24.21
CA LYS A 12 -0.09 12.63 -23.99
C LYS A 12 -0.36 11.31 -23.26
N ALA A 13 0.35 10.25 -23.62
CA ALA A 13 0.21 8.95 -22.96
C ALA A 13 0.58 9.04 -21.48
N LYS A 14 1.64 9.79 -21.14
CA LYS A 14 2.04 10.09 -19.77
C LYS A 14 0.98 10.89 -19.03
N GLU A 15 0.42 11.92 -19.65
CA GLU A 15 -0.63 12.76 -19.05
C GLU A 15 -1.86 11.93 -18.68
N PHE A 16 -2.36 11.11 -19.62
CA PHE A 16 -3.48 10.19 -19.38
C PHE A 16 -3.16 9.20 -18.26
N ARG A 17 -1.97 8.59 -18.29
CA ARG A 17 -1.56 7.61 -17.28
C ARG A 17 -1.56 8.24 -15.88
N LEU A 18 -1.00 9.44 -15.75
CA LEU A 18 -0.93 10.14 -14.47
C LEU A 18 -2.30 10.63 -14.00
N HIS A 19 -3.19 11.03 -14.90
CA HIS A 19 -4.56 11.43 -14.57
C HIS A 19 -5.31 10.30 -13.82
N PHE A 20 -5.16 9.06 -14.28
CA PHE A 20 -5.77 7.89 -13.64
C PHE A 20 -4.87 7.22 -12.58
N ASN A 21 -3.77 7.86 -12.15
CA ASN A 21 -2.86 7.33 -11.14
C ASN A 21 -2.31 5.92 -11.46
N LEU A 22 -2.00 5.68 -12.73
CA LEU A 22 -1.40 4.43 -13.22
C LEU A 22 0.13 4.55 -13.27
N SER A 23 0.85 3.46 -13.00
CA SER A 23 2.29 3.33 -13.27
C SER A 23 2.50 2.70 -14.65
N GLU A 24 3.72 2.74 -15.19
CA GLU A 24 4.00 2.07 -16.47
C GLU A 24 3.77 0.55 -16.37
N GLU A 25 4.05 -0.04 -15.20
CA GLU A 25 3.81 -1.46 -14.93
C GLU A 25 2.31 -1.82 -14.89
N ASP A 26 1.46 -0.90 -14.43
CA ASP A 26 0.01 -1.11 -14.49
C ASP A 26 -0.49 -1.12 -15.94
N ILE A 27 0.08 -0.25 -16.79
CA ILE A 27 -0.21 -0.28 -18.22
C ILE A 27 0.26 -1.60 -18.83
N ASP A 28 1.48 -2.05 -18.51
CA ASP A 28 2.01 -3.35 -18.95
C ASP A 28 1.08 -4.51 -18.54
N GLN A 29 0.51 -4.46 -17.33
CA GLN A 29 -0.45 -5.46 -16.88
C GLN A 29 -1.74 -5.44 -17.70
N LEU A 30 -2.29 -4.26 -17.99
CA LEU A 30 -3.54 -4.10 -18.74
C LEU A 30 -3.41 -4.57 -20.21
N ILE A 31 -2.26 -4.33 -20.83
CA ILE A 31 -2.03 -4.71 -22.25
C ILE A 31 -1.35 -6.08 -22.41
N LYS A 32 -1.08 -6.79 -21.31
CA LYS A 32 -0.34 -8.05 -21.30
C LYS A 32 -0.96 -9.12 -22.21
N GLU A 33 -2.28 -9.20 -22.28
CA GLU A 33 -3.00 -10.17 -23.12
C GLU A 33 -2.79 -9.94 -24.61
N LYS A 34 -2.40 -8.72 -25.01
CA LYS A 34 -2.00 -8.40 -26.39
C LYS A 34 -0.54 -8.73 -26.68
N GLY A 35 0.22 -9.22 -25.70
CA GLY A 35 1.66 -9.48 -25.85
C GLY A 35 2.50 -8.20 -25.99
N LEU A 36 1.92 -7.05 -25.61
CA LEU A 36 2.55 -5.74 -25.74
C LEU A 36 3.21 -5.30 -24.44
N VAL A 37 4.13 -4.35 -24.54
CA VAL A 37 4.82 -3.77 -23.37
C VAL A 37 4.98 -2.26 -23.56
N TYR A 38 4.44 -1.49 -22.64
CA TYR A 38 4.44 -0.04 -22.58
C TYR A 38 5.63 0.54 -21.82
N SER A 39 6.20 -0.19 -20.85
CA SER A 39 7.31 0.31 -20.05
C SER A 39 8.43 0.94 -20.89
N LYS A 40 8.98 2.04 -20.40
CA LYS A 40 10.03 2.84 -21.05
C LYS A 40 9.64 3.57 -22.34
N VAL A 41 8.38 3.51 -22.79
CA VAL A 41 7.88 4.31 -23.93
C VAL A 41 8.00 5.80 -23.64
N GLU A 42 7.60 6.25 -22.45
CA GLU A 42 7.68 7.67 -22.05
C GLU A 42 9.12 8.18 -22.01
N SER A 43 10.06 7.33 -21.58
CA SER A 43 11.49 7.63 -21.55
C SER A 43 12.17 7.61 -22.92
N GLY A 44 11.45 7.18 -23.96
CA GLY A 44 11.96 7.04 -25.32
C GLY A 44 12.94 5.89 -25.55
N LYS A 45 13.14 5.02 -24.55
CA LYS A 45 14.01 3.84 -24.67
C LYS A 45 13.32 2.66 -25.35
N ARG A 46 12.02 2.77 -25.62
CA ARG A 46 11.24 1.79 -26.37
C ARG A 46 10.58 2.48 -27.57
N THR A 47 10.71 1.85 -28.73
CA THR A 47 10.06 2.28 -29.96
C THR A 47 8.55 2.08 -29.86
N ILE A 48 7.79 3.06 -30.34
CA ILE A 48 6.33 2.99 -30.40
C ILE A 48 5.95 2.27 -31.69
N THR A 49 5.48 1.04 -31.58
CA THR A 49 4.88 0.34 -32.72
C THR A 49 3.46 0.86 -32.96
N LEU A 50 2.98 0.74 -34.21
CA LEU A 50 1.59 1.10 -34.53
C LEU A 50 0.59 0.31 -33.68
N GLU A 51 0.83 -1.00 -33.52
CA GLU A 51 0.01 -1.89 -32.69
C GLU A 51 -0.06 -1.43 -31.23
N LEU A 52 1.06 -0.93 -30.67
CA LEU A 52 1.09 -0.36 -29.32
C LEU A 52 0.34 0.97 -29.26
N ALA A 53 0.53 1.84 -30.24
CA ALA A 53 -0.15 3.14 -30.31
C ALA A 53 -1.67 2.99 -30.42
N GLU A 54 -2.13 1.95 -31.11
CA GLU A 54 -3.56 1.61 -31.27
C GLU A 54 -4.14 0.91 -30.04
N SER A 55 -3.42 -0.08 -29.51
CA SER A 55 -3.92 -0.92 -28.42
C SER A 55 -3.90 -0.22 -27.08
N TYR A 56 -2.90 0.61 -26.80
CA TYR A 56 -2.78 1.31 -25.51
C TYR A 56 -4.02 2.15 -25.13
N PRO A 57 -4.42 3.16 -25.92
CA PRO A 57 -5.53 4.03 -25.52
C PRO A 57 -6.86 3.28 -25.54
N LEU A 58 -7.01 2.29 -26.42
CA LEU A 58 -8.22 1.48 -26.52
C LEU A 58 -8.39 0.56 -25.31
N VAL A 59 -7.36 -0.19 -24.95
CA VAL A 59 -7.41 -1.19 -23.86
C VAL A 59 -7.45 -0.51 -22.50
N VAL A 60 -6.76 0.62 -22.33
CA VAL A 60 -6.65 1.29 -21.03
C VAL A 60 -7.80 2.28 -20.80
N TYR A 61 -8.20 3.04 -21.82
CA TYR A 61 -9.16 4.14 -21.67
C TYR A 61 -10.42 4.00 -22.51
N GLY A 62 -10.53 2.97 -23.36
CA GLY A 62 -11.66 2.81 -24.27
C GLY A 62 -11.66 3.83 -25.41
N ILE A 63 -10.50 4.41 -25.73
CA ILE A 63 -10.38 5.49 -26.73
C ILE A 63 -9.65 4.99 -27.97
N ASP A 64 -10.27 5.15 -29.12
CA ASP A 64 -9.64 4.87 -30.41
C ASP A 64 -8.42 5.77 -30.65
N TYR A 65 -7.36 5.24 -31.25
CA TYR A 65 -6.12 5.99 -31.49
C TYR A 65 -6.32 7.26 -32.35
N CYS A 66 -7.23 7.24 -33.32
CA CYS A 66 -7.55 8.42 -34.13
C CYS A 66 -8.22 9.52 -33.32
N VAL A 67 -8.93 9.16 -32.24
CA VAL A 67 -9.48 10.10 -31.27
C VAL A 67 -8.38 10.53 -30.31
N PHE A 68 -7.59 9.59 -29.78
CA PHE A 68 -6.52 9.83 -28.81
C PHE A 68 -5.46 10.80 -29.32
N LYS A 69 -5.09 10.76 -30.60
CA LYS A 69 -4.03 11.62 -31.17
C LYS A 69 -4.44 13.10 -31.37
N LYS A 70 -5.72 13.46 -31.23
CA LYS A 70 -6.20 14.84 -31.43
C LYS A 70 -5.90 15.70 -30.22
N ASP A 71 -5.58 16.98 -30.37
CA ASP A 71 -5.26 17.82 -29.21
C ASP A 71 -6.48 18.08 -28.30
N GLU A 72 -7.70 17.95 -28.85
CA GLU A 72 -8.97 18.18 -28.15
C GLU A 72 -9.48 17.00 -27.30
N THR A 73 -8.81 15.84 -27.33
CA THR A 73 -9.27 14.67 -26.56
C THR A 73 -9.20 14.95 -25.07
N THR A 74 -10.34 14.80 -24.39
CA THR A 74 -10.43 14.89 -22.93
C THR A 74 -10.29 13.51 -22.27
N PHE A 75 -10.07 13.52 -20.96
CA PHE A 75 -10.08 12.30 -20.16
C PHE A 75 -11.50 11.72 -20.13
N PRO A 76 -11.65 10.39 -20.34
CA PRO A 76 -12.94 9.75 -20.23
C PRO A 76 -13.42 9.74 -18.78
N GLU A 77 -14.73 9.76 -18.59
CA GLU A 77 -15.34 9.54 -17.28
C GLU A 77 -15.07 8.12 -16.79
N TYR A 78 -14.99 7.93 -15.48
CA TYR A 78 -14.74 6.63 -14.86
C TYR A 78 -15.68 5.53 -15.38
N GLU A 79 -16.97 5.84 -15.52
CA GLU A 79 -17.99 4.90 -16.02
C GLU A 79 -17.74 4.42 -17.44
N LYS A 80 -17.01 5.19 -18.24
CA LYS A 80 -16.67 4.88 -19.65
C LYS A 80 -15.34 4.14 -19.78
N LEU A 81 -14.60 3.93 -18.69
CA LEU A 81 -13.37 3.16 -18.72
C LEU A 81 -13.65 1.67 -18.98
N PRO A 82 -12.72 0.95 -19.64
CA PRO A 82 -12.74 -0.50 -19.75
C PRO A 82 -12.80 -1.19 -18.37
N GLU A 83 -13.48 -2.32 -18.32
CA GLU A 83 -13.71 -3.07 -17.07
C GLU A 83 -12.39 -3.51 -16.41
N SER A 84 -11.40 -3.93 -17.20
CA SER A 84 -10.07 -4.29 -16.69
C SER A 84 -9.38 -3.12 -16.00
N THR A 85 -9.50 -1.91 -16.56
CA THR A 85 -8.98 -0.68 -15.96
C THR A 85 -9.75 -0.31 -14.70
N LYS A 86 -11.08 -0.40 -14.70
CA LYS A 86 -11.91 -0.16 -13.51
C LYS A 86 -11.54 -1.12 -12.38
N ILE A 87 -11.45 -2.42 -12.65
CA ILE A 87 -11.02 -3.43 -11.66
C ILE A 87 -9.64 -3.10 -11.13
N LEU A 88 -8.69 -2.67 -11.98
CA LEU A 88 -7.36 -2.29 -11.52
C LEU A 88 -7.40 -1.01 -10.66
N LEU A 89 -8.18 0.00 -11.06
CA LEU A 89 -8.38 1.23 -10.30
C LEU A 89 -9.09 0.97 -8.97
N GLU A 90 -10.11 0.12 -8.94
CA GLU A 90 -10.80 -0.32 -7.72
C GLU A 90 -9.89 -1.18 -6.86
N SER A 91 -9.06 -2.04 -7.45
CA SER A 91 -8.04 -2.77 -6.69
C SER A 91 -7.01 -1.80 -6.11
N LYS A 92 -6.82 -0.63 -6.73
CA LYS A 92 -6.02 0.50 -6.26
C LYS A 92 -6.75 1.43 -5.29
N GLU A 93 -8.06 1.53 -5.35
CA GLU A 93 -8.90 2.18 -4.34
C GLU A 93 -8.98 1.31 -3.08
N ASN A 94 -9.22 0.02 -3.26
CA ASN A 94 -9.16 -1.00 -2.24
C ASN A 94 -7.73 -1.31 -1.77
N SER A 95 -6.71 -1.00 -2.57
CA SER A 95 -5.31 -0.93 -2.11
C SER A 95 -4.84 0.50 -1.80
N SER A 96 -5.72 1.50 -1.85
CA SER A 96 -5.60 2.82 -1.20
C SER A 96 -6.50 2.95 0.04
N ASN A 97 -7.08 1.82 0.46
CA ASN A 97 -6.94 1.39 1.86
C ASN A 97 -5.48 1.08 2.26
N LYS A 98 -4.48 1.30 1.39
CA LYS A 98 -3.26 1.98 1.84
C LYS A 98 -3.62 3.40 2.19
N VAL A 99 -4.06 3.56 3.45
CA VAL A 99 -3.93 4.78 4.23
C VAL A 99 -2.75 5.55 3.66
N GLY A 100 -3.02 6.75 3.13
CA GLY A 100 -2.09 7.48 2.28
C GLY A 100 -0.67 7.51 2.85
N SER A 101 0.30 7.86 2.03
CA SER A 101 1.74 7.96 2.36
C SER A 101 2.10 8.78 3.62
N LYS A 102 1.13 9.29 4.39
CA LYS A 102 1.22 9.80 5.75
C LYS A 102 0.66 8.89 6.86
N GLY A 103 -0.39 8.10 6.64
CA GLY A 103 -1.01 7.29 7.71
C GLY A 103 -0.52 5.84 7.82
N THR A 104 0.08 5.25 6.77
CA THR A 104 0.80 3.96 6.84
C THR A 104 2.29 4.08 7.24
N LYS A 105 2.86 5.29 7.26
CA LYS A 105 4.27 5.51 7.69
C LYS A 105 4.50 5.28 9.19
N ASN A 106 3.44 5.17 9.99
CA ASN A 106 3.52 5.20 11.45
C ASN A 106 3.21 3.85 12.10
N LYS A 107 3.59 2.75 11.44
CA LYS A 107 3.51 1.39 12.01
C LYS A 107 4.12 1.32 13.41
N ALA A 108 5.29 1.92 13.60
CA ALA A 108 5.93 2.02 14.90
C ALA A 108 5.03 2.69 15.94
N SER A 109 4.31 3.76 15.56
CA SER A 109 3.38 4.46 16.46
C SER A 109 2.18 3.62 16.84
N TYR A 110 1.58 2.89 15.89
CA TYR A 110 0.49 1.96 16.21
C TYR A 110 0.96 0.84 17.13
N VAL A 111 2.16 0.27 16.88
CA VAL A 111 2.75 -0.75 17.74
C VAL A 111 3.00 -0.22 19.15
N VAL A 112 3.50 1.01 19.30
CA VAL A 112 3.67 1.67 20.61
C VAL A 112 2.35 1.77 21.36
N ILE A 113 1.25 2.08 20.68
CA ILE A 113 -0.09 2.14 21.30
C ILE A 113 -0.57 0.76 21.75
N VAL A 114 -0.29 -0.29 20.97
CA VAL A 114 -0.68 -1.68 21.32
C VAL A 114 0.08 -2.16 22.56
N ILE A 115 1.39 -1.91 22.64
CA ILE A 115 2.24 -2.40 23.73
C ILE A 115 2.28 -1.45 24.94
N LYS A 116 1.50 -0.36 24.94
CA LYS A 116 1.59 0.69 25.97
C LYS A 116 1.35 0.17 27.39
N ASP A 117 0.52 -0.86 27.53
CA ASP A 117 0.14 -1.46 28.82
C ASP A 117 0.99 -2.70 29.16
N PHE A 118 1.98 -3.05 28.32
CA PHE A 118 2.83 -4.20 28.56
C PHE A 118 3.92 -3.86 29.58
N LYS A 119 3.99 -4.66 30.65
CA LYS A 119 5.04 -4.54 31.67
C LYS A 119 6.39 -5.03 31.15
N VAL A 120 7.48 -4.53 31.74
CA VAL A 120 8.82 -5.09 31.50
C VAL A 120 8.83 -6.60 31.77
N GLY A 121 9.47 -7.35 30.88
CA GLY A 121 9.49 -8.82 30.92
C GLY A 121 8.28 -9.50 30.26
N HIS A 122 7.25 -8.73 29.84
CA HIS A 122 6.13 -9.30 29.08
C HIS A 122 6.62 -9.86 27.75
N GLN A 123 6.25 -11.11 27.46
CA GLN A 123 6.68 -11.82 26.24
C GLN A 123 5.52 -12.04 25.27
N PHE A 124 5.69 -11.58 24.05
CA PHE A 124 4.69 -11.66 22.98
C PHE A 124 5.32 -12.13 21.66
N ILE A 125 4.48 -12.54 20.72
CA ILE A 125 4.90 -12.84 19.34
C ILE A 125 4.46 -11.74 18.38
N LYS A 126 5.15 -11.57 17.26
CA LYS A 126 4.81 -10.50 16.30
C LYS A 126 3.39 -10.64 15.76
N SER A 127 2.88 -11.86 15.60
CA SER A 127 1.52 -12.09 15.08
C SER A 127 0.43 -11.59 16.01
N GLU A 128 0.66 -11.60 17.33
CA GLU A 128 -0.26 -11.02 18.32
C GLU A 128 -0.38 -9.50 18.19
N ILE A 129 0.71 -8.84 17.77
CA ILE A 129 0.72 -7.40 17.56
C ILE A 129 0.14 -7.06 16.19
N ILE A 130 0.57 -7.76 15.13
CA ILE A 130 0.14 -7.49 13.75
C ILE A 130 -1.37 -7.68 13.59
N SER A 131 -1.95 -8.73 14.20
CA SER A 131 -3.38 -9.04 14.03
C SER A 131 -4.31 -7.94 14.52
N VAL A 132 -3.87 -7.14 15.50
CA VAL A 132 -4.67 -6.05 16.06
C VAL A 132 -4.43 -4.70 15.37
N LEU A 133 -3.47 -4.60 14.45
CA LEU A 133 -3.20 -3.35 13.72
C LEU A 133 -4.35 -3.02 12.74
N PRO A 134 -4.54 -1.74 12.36
CA PRO A 134 -5.51 -1.40 11.33
C PRO A 134 -5.03 -1.87 9.96
N SER A 135 -5.96 -2.14 9.04
CA SER A 135 -5.61 -2.37 7.64
C SER A 135 -4.89 -1.14 7.05
N PRO A 136 -3.81 -1.31 6.27
CA PRO A 136 -3.25 -2.57 5.78
C PRO A 136 -2.10 -3.13 6.64
N LEU A 137 -1.81 -2.53 7.80
CA LEU A 137 -0.68 -2.90 8.65
C LEU A 137 -0.82 -4.31 9.23
N ASN A 138 -2.05 -4.80 9.41
CA ASN A 138 -2.34 -6.16 9.80
C ASN A 138 -2.06 -7.22 8.72
N LEU A 139 -1.83 -6.80 7.47
CA LEU A 139 -1.45 -7.69 6.36
C LEU A 139 0.07 -7.85 6.22
N GLU A 140 0.85 -7.06 6.97
CA GLU A 140 2.30 -7.11 6.90
C GLU A 140 2.89 -8.35 7.59
N LYS A 141 4.07 -8.79 7.14
CA LYS A 141 4.72 -10.02 7.63
C LYS A 141 5.79 -9.81 8.71
N SER A 142 6.21 -8.57 8.94
CA SER A 142 7.35 -8.24 9.82
C SER A 142 7.19 -6.89 10.49
N ILE A 143 7.75 -6.72 11.70
CA ILE A 143 7.87 -5.44 12.41
C ILE A 143 9.36 -5.15 12.55
N ASP A 144 9.80 -3.93 12.23
CA ASP A 144 11.19 -3.50 12.43
C ASP A 144 11.37 -2.94 13.85
N TRP A 145 11.80 -3.81 14.77
CA TRP A 145 11.95 -3.49 16.19
C TRP A 145 13.16 -2.60 16.50
N ASN A 146 14.12 -2.48 15.58
CA ASN A 146 15.39 -1.80 15.83
C ASN A 146 15.42 -0.36 15.29
N LYS A 147 14.28 0.16 14.82
CA LYS A 147 14.17 1.50 14.21
C LYS A 147 13.11 2.37 14.86
N GLY A 148 13.32 3.68 14.74
CA GLY A 148 12.33 4.69 15.12
C GLY A 148 11.91 4.60 16.59
N LEU A 149 10.59 4.71 16.82
CA LEU A 149 10.00 4.70 18.16
C LEU A 149 10.14 3.36 18.89
N LEU A 150 10.35 2.25 18.16
CA LEU A 150 10.48 0.91 18.73
C LEU A 150 11.88 0.59 19.24
N LYS A 151 12.88 1.37 18.80
CA LYS A 151 14.28 1.14 19.14
C LYS A 151 14.47 1.17 20.66
N GLY A 152 14.90 0.03 21.20
CA GLY A 152 15.19 -0.12 22.64
C GLY A 152 13.96 -0.36 23.52
N LEU A 153 12.77 -0.61 22.95
CA LEU A 153 11.59 -1.04 23.72
C LEU A 153 11.51 -2.56 23.86
N VAL A 154 12.01 -3.28 22.86
CA VAL A 154 11.81 -4.72 22.72
C VAL A 154 13.14 -5.39 22.40
N LYS A 155 13.41 -6.55 23.01
CA LYS A 155 14.48 -7.46 22.61
C LYS A 155 13.92 -8.74 22.01
N ASN A 156 14.64 -9.31 21.05
CA ASN A 156 14.40 -10.67 20.61
C ASN A 156 14.93 -11.62 21.70
N THR A 157 14.11 -12.57 22.15
CA THR A 157 14.54 -13.53 23.20
C THR A 157 15.39 -14.66 22.65
N ASN A 158 15.57 -14.75 21.32
CA ASN A 158 16.14 -15.88 20.59
C ASN A 158 15.43 -17.23 20.85
N THR A 159 14.27 -17.17 21.50
CA THR A 159 13.38 -18.29 21.71
C THR A 159 12.16 -18.15 20.82
N SER A 160 11.48 -19.27 20.61
CA SER A 160 10.32 -19.33 19.75
C SER A 160 9.12 -19.84 20.51
N LYS A 161 7.99 -19.14 20.41
CA LYS A 161 6.70 -19.65 20.89
C LYS A 161 5.99 -20.39 19.76
N HIS A 162 5.31 -21.47 20.13
CA HIS A 162 4.36 -22.12 19.25
C HIS A 162 3.02 -21.39 19.37
N TRP A 163 2.40 -21.10 18.24
CA TRP A 163 1.05 -20.55 18.18
C TRP A 163 0.25 -21.30 17.12
N VAL A 164 -1.07 -21.30 17.27
CA VAL A 164 -1.99 -21.95 16.33
C VAL A 164 -2.56 -20.86 15.44
N ASP A 165 -2.35 -20.99 14.13
CA ASP A 165 -2.94 -20.05 13.17
C ASP A 165 -4.45 -20.26 13.03
N GLU A 166 -5.14 -19.31 12.40
CA GLU A 166 -6.60 -19.38 12.17
C GLU A 166 -7.04 -20.62 11.40
N LYS A 167 -6.09 -21.33 10.77
CA LYS A 167 -6.31 -22.59 10.03
C LYS A 167 -5.95 -23.82 10.86
N GLY A 168 -5.73 -23.68 12.16
CA GLY A 168 -5.42 -24.76 13.08
C GLY A 168 -3.98 -25.30 12.97
N LYS A 169 -3.09 -24.68 12.19
CA LYS A 169 -1.71 -25.16 12.03
C LYS A 169 -0.81 -24.59 13.12
N LYS A 170 -0.01 -25.47 13.72
CA LYS A 170 1.06 -25.08 14.65
C LYS A 170 2.16 -24.35 13.89
N ARG A 171 2.37 -23.09 14.22
CA ARG A 171 3.42 -22.23 13.70
C ARG A 171 4.41 -21.93 14.81
N ARG A 172 5.67 -21.80 14.42
CA ARG A 172 6.78 -21.42 15.31
C ARG A 172 7.17 -20.00 14.96
N GLU A 173 7.10 -19.11 15.95
CA GLU A 173 7.43 -17.70 15.78
C GLU A 173 8.38 -17.23 16.87
N THR A 174 9.28 -16.34 16.50
CA THR A 174 10.22 -15.69 17.43
C THR A 174 9.46 -14.92 18.50
N SER A 175 9.82 -15.16 19.75
CA SER A 175 9.28 -14.42 20.90
C SER A 175 10.09 -13.15 21.13
N TYR A 176 9.39 -12.12 21.54
CA TYR A 176 9.92 -10.81 21.86
C TYR A 176 9.59 -10.49 23.32
N GLU A 177 10.43 -9.69 23.97
CA GLU A 177 10.26 -9.29 25.36
C GLU A 177 10.39 -7.77 25.51
N ILE A 178 9.48 -7.16 26.27
CA ILE A 178 9.55 -5.74 26.63
C ILE A 178 10.73 -5.52 27.58
N ILE A 179 11.68 -4.67 27.18
CA ILE A 179 12.83 -4.28 27.99
C ILE A 179 12.69 -2.87 28.59
N ARG A 180 11.79 -2.06 28.03
CA ARG A 180 11.50 -0.71 28.51
C ARG A 180 10.02 -0.41 28.31
N GLU A 181 9.39 0.12 29.35
CA GLU A 181 8.00 0.56 29.28
C GLU A 181 7.83 1.74 28.33
N VAL A 182 6.61 1.90 27.80
CA VAL A 182 6.26 3.04 26.98
C VAL A 182 6.02 4.23 27.90
N ASP A 183 6.97 5.16 27.94
CA ASP A 183 6.77 6.41 28.68
C ASP A 183 5.73 7.32 28.01
N SER A 184 5.17 8.25 28.80
CA SER A 184 4.14 9.18 28.33
C SER A 184 4.62 10.04 27.16
N GLY A 185 5.88 10.45 27.13
CA GLY A 185 6.45 11.25 26.04
C GLY A 185 6.56 10.46 24.73
N LEU A 186 6.90 9.17 24.81
CA LEU A 186 6.90 8.27 23.66
C LEU A 186 5.48 8.00 23.15
N LEU A 187 4.53 7.80 24.06
CA LEU A 187 3.12 7.61 23.71
C LEU A 187 2.53 8.84 23.01
N GLU A 188 2.84 10.05 23.51
CA GLU A 188 2.41 11.29 22.85
C GLU A 188 3.00 11.44 21.45
N LYS A 189 4.29 11.13 21.27
CA LYS A 189 4.93 11.14 19.95
C LYS A 189 4.28 10.15 18.99
N ALA A 190 3.92 8.96 19.48
CA ALA A 190 3.20 7.97 18.70
C ALA A 190 1.83 8.50 18.26
N LYS A 191 1.04 9.05 19.20
CA LYS A 191 -0.29 9.62 18.93
C LYS A 191 -0.25 10.78 17.94
N LYS A 192 0.69 11.73 18.11
CA LYS A 192 0.86 12.88 17.20
C LYS A 192 1.21 12.48 15.77
N SER A 193 1.78 11.30 15.58
CA SER A 193 2.14 10.80 14.25
C SER A 193 0.92 10.22 13.51
N ILE A 194 -0.18 9.90 14.20
CA ILE A 194 -1.37 9.29 13.60
C ILE A 194 -2.45 10.36 13.40
N GLU A 195 -3.18 10.28 12.28
CA GLU A 195 -4.31 11.20 12.05
C GLU A 195 -5.38 11.03 13.13
N PRO A 196 -5.93 12.12 13.70
CA PRO A 196 -6.82 12.05 14.86
C PRO A 196 -8.05 11.15 14.69
N LYS A 197 -8.65 11.14 13.49
CA LYS A 197 -9.80 10.28 13.18
C LYS A 197 -9.42 8.79 13.21
N ALA A 198 -8.34 8.44 12.52
CA ALA A 198 -7.81 7.07 12.48
C ALA A 198 -7.35 6.59 13.86
N LEU A 199 -6.74 7.47 14.66
CA LEU A 199 -6.34 7.16 16.04
C LEU A 199 -7.55 6.81 16.90
N LYS A 200 -8.62 7.60 16.81
CA LYS A 200 -9.84 7.37 17.60
C LYS A 200 -10.51 6.04 17.24
N GLU A 201 -10.69 5.77 15.96
CA GLU A 201 -11.25 4.50 15.47
C GLU A 201 -10.40 3.29 15.90
N PHE A 202 -9.07 3.46 15.89
CA PHE A 202 -8.15 2.42 16.32
C PHE A 202 -8.23 2.15 17.83
N GLU A 203 -8.23 3.19 18.66
CA GLU A 203 -8.36 3.05 20.11
C GLU A 203 -9.71 2.45 20.53
N GLU A 204 -10.79 2.76 19.81
CA GLU A 204 -12.11 2.14 20.02
C GLU A 204 -12.07 0.63 19.72
N LYS A 205 -11.51 0.22 18.57
CA LYS A 205 -11.36 -1.20 18.22
C LYS A 205 -10.50 -1.99 19.21
N LEU A 206 -9.45 -1.36 19.76
CA LEU A 206 -8.61 -2.00 20.77
C LEU A 206 -9.37 -2.24 22.09
N LYS A 207 -10.24 -1.32 22.50
CA LYS A 207 -11.09 -1.49 23.69
C LYS A 207 -12.07 -2.66 23.51
N ASP A 208 -12.70 -2.76 22.34
CA ASP A 208 -13.64 -3.86 22.04
C ASP A 208 -12.94 -5.23 21.96
N SER A 209 -11.69 -5.25 21.49
CA SER A 209 -10.88 -6.48 21.41
C SER A 209 -10.38 -6.96 22.77
N ASN A 210 -10.04 -6.03 23.68
CA ASN A 210 -9.67 -6.38 25.05
C ASN A 210 -10.88 -6.74 25.93
N GLY A 211 -12.08 -6.23 25.63
CA GLY A 211 -13.32 -6.59 26.32
C GLY A 211 -13.81 -8.02 26.05
N LYS A 212 -13.32 -8.69 25.00
CA LYS A 212 -13.61 -10.10 24.69
C LYS A 212 -12.63 -11.10 25.31
N LYS A 213 -11.62 -10.64 26.07
CA LYS A 213 -10.67 -11.47 26.81
C LYS A 213 -10.81 -11.32 28.34
N ALA A 214 -12.01 -10.96 28.82
CA ALA A 214 -12.40 -11.06 30.22
C ALA A 214 -13.25 -12.31 30.44
#